data_AF-A0A4Q2QN27-F1
#
_entry.id   AF-A0A4Q2QN27-F1
#
_cell.length_a   1.000
_cell.length_b   1.000
_cell.length_c   1.000
_cell.angle_alpha   90.00
_cell.angle_beta   90.00
_cell.angle_gamma   90.00
#
_symmetry.space_group_name_H-M   'P 1'
#
loop_
_entity.id
_entity.type
_entity.pdbx_description
1 polymer ?
#
loop_
_entity_poly.entity_id
_entity_poly.type
_entity_poly.pdbx_seq_one_letter_code
_entity_poly.pdbx_strand_id
1 'polypeptide(L)'
;KQICNLISPTSGELYFKGKPYNDYDPEELRQRISYLMQQSDLFGETIEDNMIFPSLARNDKFDRKRAKQLIKDVGLGHYQLSSEVENMSGGERQRIAIARQLMYTPDILLLDESTSALDVHNKEKIENII
;
A
#
# COMPACT_ATOMS: atom_id res chain seq x y z
N LYS A 1 3.10 3.02 13.67
CA LYS A 1 1.68 3.32 14.01
C LYS A 1 1.41 4.82 14.24
N GLN A 2 2.16 5.52 15.13
CA GLN A 2 1.92 6.95 15.41
C GLN A 2 2.07 7.88 14.20
N ILE A 3 3.00 7.61 13.29
CA ILE A 3 3.30 8.46 12.12
C ILE A 3 2.15 8.51 11.09
N CYS A 4 1.23 7.54 11.09
CA CYS A 4 0.08 7.46 10.17
C CYS A 4 -1.26 7.84 10.80
N ASN A 5 -1.22 8.52 11.95
CA ASN A 5 -2.38 8.99 12.70
C ASN A 5 -3.25 7.85 13.24
N LEU A 6 -2.69 6.65 13.34
CA LEU A 6 -3.35 5.53 13.99
C LEU A 6 -3.31 5.67 15.51
N ILE A 7 -2.37 6.48 16.04
CA ILE A 7 -2.23 6.83 17.46
C ILE A 7 -1.60 8.23 17.56
N SER A 8 -2.19 9.15 18.32
CA SER A 8 -1.60 10.48 18.59
C SER A 8 -0.34 10.36 19.48
N PRO A 9 0.67 11.22 19.30
CA PRO A 9 1.82 11.23 20.20
C PRO A 9 1.39 11.59 21.64
N THR A 10 1.93 10.90 22.63
CA THR A 10 1.62 11.15 24.05
C THR A 10 2.33 12.41 24.57
N SER A 11 3.46 12.80 23.96
CA SER A 11 4.20 14.04 24.17
C SER A 11 5.07 14.35 22.94
N GLY A 12 5.51 15.61 22.82
CA GLY A 12 6.28 16.09 21.67
C GLY A 12 5.42 16.59 20.51
N GLU A 13 6.08 17.14 19.49
CA GLU A 13 5.43 17.71 18.31
C GLU A 13 5.83 16.92 17.06
N LEU A 14 4.84 16.60 16.23
CA LEU A 14 5.06 15.99 14.92
C LEU A 14 4.84 17.04 13.84
N TYR A 15 5.74 17.08 12.87
CA TYR A 15 5.66 17.98 11.73
C TYR A 15 5.70 17.17 10.44
N PHE A 16 4.79 17.47 9.52
CA PHE A 16 4.80 16.91 8.16
C PHE A 16 4.99 18.06 7.17
N LYS A 17 6.07 18.02 6.39
CA LYS A 17 6.49 19.09 5.47
C LYS A 17 6.50 20.49 6.12
N GLY A 18 6.98 20.58 7.36
CA GLY A 18 7.14 21.83 8.10
C GLY A 18 5.86 22.39 8.74
N LYS A 19 4.70 21.74 8.56
CA LYS A 19 3.44 22.10 9.22
C LYS A 19 3.14 21.11 10.35
N PRO A 20 2.62 21.56 11.51
CA PRO A 20 2.21 20.66 12.59
C PRO A 20 1.24 19.59 12.08
N TYR A 21 1.46 18.37 12.52
CA TYR A 21 0.72 17.19 12.10
C TYR A 21 -0.79 17.29 12.37
N ASN A 22 -1.15 17.85 13.53
CA ASN A 22 -2.53 18.00 13.99
C ASN A 22 -3.32 19.05 13.20
N ASP A 23 -2.64 19.86 12.38
CA ASP A 23 -3.28 20.91 11.57
C ASP A 23 -3.70 20.40 10.17
N TYR A 24 -3.38 19.15 9.84
CA TYR A 24 -3.84 18.52 8.60
C TYR A 24 -5.18 17.82 8.80
N ASP A 25 -5.99 17.79 7.74
CA ASP A 25 -7.14 16.90 7.71
C ASP A 25 -6.68 15.43 7.82
N PRO A 26 -7.25 14.62 8.72
CA PRO A 26 -6.80 13.24 8.92
C PRO A 26 -6.91 12.36 7.67
N GLU A 27 -7.88 12.60 6.79
CA GLU A 27 -8.04 11.85 5.54
C GLU A 27 -6.97 12.24 4.52
N GLU A 28 -6.73 13.54 4.34
CA GLU A 28 -5.63 14.04 3.50
C GLU A 28 -4.29 13.46 3.95
N LEU A 29 -4.05 13.41 5.26
CA LEU A 29 -2.79 12.92 5.78
C LEU A 29 -2.64 11.40 5.60
N ARG A 30 -3.71 10.61 5.78
CA ARG A 30 -3.72 9.17 5.48
C ARG A 30 -3.54 8.87 3.99
N GLN A 31 -3.96 9.79 3.13
CA GLN A 31 -3.73 9.72 1.70
C GLN A 31 -2.27 10.05 1.33
N ARG A 32 -1.56 10.87 2.11
CA ARG A 32 -0.16 11.21 1.84
C ARG A 32 0.84 10.28 2.54
N ILE A 33 0.46 9.68 3.66
CA ILE A 33 1.31 8.78 4.44
C ILE A 33 0.68 7.39 4.44
N SER A 34 1.26 6.48 3.66
CA SER A 34 0.80 5.09 3.60
C SER A 34 1.55 4.21 4.60
N TYR A 35 0.82 3.30 5.24
CA TYR A 35 1.37 2.30 6.14
C TYR A 35 1.04 0.92 5.63
N LEU A 36 2.04 0.05 5.58
CA LEU A 36 1.86 -1.37 5.28
C LEU A 36 2.22 -2.17 6.52
N MET A 37 1.24 -2.91 7.06
CA MET A 37 1.42 -3.75 8.23
C MET A 37 2.01 -5.12 7.87
N GLN A 38 2.59 -5.80 8.86
CA GLN A 38 3.23 -7.11 8.74
C GLN A 38 2.29 -8.19 8.17
N GLN A 39 0.99 -8.15 8.52
CA GLN A 39 -0.04 -8.96 7.86
C GLN A 39 -0.78 -8.12 6.82
N SER A 40 -0.73 -8.58 5.58
CA SER A 40 -1.37 -7.92 4.43
C SER A 40 -2.75 -8.52 4.21
N ASP A 41 -3.74 -8.01 4.94
CA ASP A 41 -5.12 -8.33 4.63
C ASP A 41 -5.47 -7.76 3.25
N LEU A 42 -5.95 -8.66 2.40
CA LEU A 42 -6.55 -8.31 1.13
C LEU A 42 -8.04 -8.11 1.33
N PHE A 43 -8.59 -7.16 0.59
CA PHE A 43 -10.01 -6.83 0.59
C PHE A 43 -10.68 -7.48 -0.61
N GLY A 44 -11.96 -7.80 -0.50
CA GLY A 44 -12.74 -8.35 -1.61
C GLY A 44 -12.27 -9.73 -2.05
N GLU A 45 -12.65 -10.11 -3.27
CA GLU A 45 -12.47 -11.46 -3.80
C GLU A 45 -11.32 -11.51 -4.81
N THR A 46 -11.05 -10.40 -5.50
CA THR A 46 -10.10 -10.34 -6.63
C THR A 46 -8.95 -9.36 -6.42
N ILE A 47 -7.92 -9.49 -7.27
CA ILE A 47 -6.85 -8.49 -7.34
C ILE A 47 -7.44 -7.10 -7.68
N GLU A 48 -8.43 -7.03 -8.58
CA GLU A 48 -9.07 -5.77 -8.98
C GLU A 48 -9.72 -5.07 -7.80
N ASP A 49 -10.43 -5.81 -6.93
CA ASP A 49 -11.08 -5.25 -5.73
C ASP A 49 -10.06 -4.56 -4.81
N ASN A 50 -8.88 -5.18 -4.66
CA ASN A 50 -7.78 -4.61 -3.90
C ASN A 50 -7.23 -3.35 -4.55
N MET A 51 -7.02 -3.37 -5.86
CA MET A 51 -6.38 -2.27 -6.59
C MET A 51 -7.31 -1.06 -6.80
N ILE A 52 -8.64 -1.26 -6.76
CA ILE A 52 -9.64 -0.20 -6.86
C ILE A 52 -9.71 0.66 -5.60
N PHE A 53 -9.52 0.03 -4.42
CA PHE A 53 -9.75 0.66 -3.12
C PHE A 53 -9.09 2.05 -2.94
N PRO A 54 -7.81 2.27 -3.32
CA PRO A 54 -7.18 3.59 -3.21
C PRO A 54 -7.84 4.69 -4.05
N SER A 55 -8.45 4.34 -5.19
CA SER A 55 -9.15 5.30 -6.06
C SER A 55 -10.49 5.70 -5.45
N LEU A 56 -11.22 4.74 -4.87
CA LEU A 56 -12.47 5.00 -4.15
C LEU A 56 -12.24 5.91 -2.95
N ALA A 57 -11.20 5.65 -2.16
CA ALA A 57 -10.84 6.46 -1.00
C ALA A 57 -10.42 7.91 -1.34
N ARG A 58 -10.16 8.20 -2.62
CA ARG A 58 -9.79 9.52 -3.14
C ARG A 58 -10.87 10.16 -4.00
N ASN A 59 -11.99 9.48 -4.21
CA ASN A 59 -13.02 9.86 -5.17
C ASN A 59 -12.44 10.10 -6.59
N ASP A 60 -11.53 9.23 -7.03
CA ASP A 60 -10.82 9.32 -8.30
C ASP A 60 -11.13 8.12 -9.21
N LYS A 61 -10.79 8.23 -10.50
CA LYS A 61 -11.01 7.17 -11.49
C LYS A 61 -9.97 6.07 -11.36
N PHE A 62 -10.44 4.82 -11.33
CA PHE A 62 -9.55 3.66 -11.33
C PHE A 62 -8.77 3.52 -12.64
N ASP A 63 -7.45 3.64 -12.57
CA ASP A 63 -6.56 3.37 -13.69
C ASP A 63 -6.20 1.87 -13.77
N ARG A 64 -7.00 1.14 -14.54
CA ARG A 64 -6.81 -0.29 -14.79
C ARG A 64 -5.47 -0.61 -15.46
N LYS A 65 -4.92 0.31 -16.27
CA LYS A 65 -3.64 0.09 -16.97
C LYS A 65 -2.49 0.17 -15.97
N ARG A 66 -2.51 1.17 -15.09
CA ARG A 66 -1.55 1.28 -13.97
C ARG A 66 -1.63 0.07 -13.04
N ALA A 67 -2.84 -0.36 -12.68
CA ALA A 67 -3.01 -1.55 -11.83
C ALA A 67 -2.36 -2.80 -12.45
N LYS A 68 -2.59 -3.08 -13.73
CA LYS A 68 -1.93 -4.20 -14.44
C LYS A 68 -0.41 -4.08 -14.44
N GLN A 69 0.12 -2.87 -14.65
CA GLN A 69 1.55 -2.62 -14.67
C GLN A 69 2.17 -2.88 -13.27
N LEU A 70 1.57 -2.36 -12.21
CA LEU A 70 2.04 -2.58 -10.84
C LEU A 70 2.03 -4.07 -10.45
N ILE A 71 0.99 -4.82 -10.81
CA ILE A 71 0.92 -6.27 -10.59
C ILE A 71 2.07 -7.00 -11.30
N LYS A 72 2.43 -6.55 -12.51
CA LYS A 72 3.60 -7.09 -13.21
C LYS A 72 4.90 -6.71 -12.50
N ASP A 73 5.04 -5.47 -12.06
CA ASP A 73 6.26 -4.95 -11.43
C ASP A 73 6.54 -5.68 -10.11
N VAL A 74 5.50 -5.99 -9.32
CA VAL A 74 5.62 -6.84 -8.11
C VAL A 74 5.75 -8.34 -8.43
N GLY A 75 6.06 -8.72 -9.67
CA GLY A 75 6.35 -10.11 -10.05
C GLY A 75 5.12 -11.03 -10.18
N LEU A 76 3.91 -10.48 -10.20
CA LEU A 76 2.65 -11.21 -10.29
C LEU A 76 1.99 -11.11 -11.67
N GLY A 77 2.75 -10.76 -12.71
CA GLY A 77 2.22 -10.52 -14.06
C GLY A 77 1.59 -11.74 -14.76
N HIS A 78 1.65 -12.93 -14.16
CA HIS A 78 0.95 -14.13 -14.65
C HIS A 78 -0.52 -14.18 -14.19
N TYR A 79 -0.89 -13.38 -13.19
CA TYR A 79 -2.28 -13.22 -12.75
C TYR A 79 -3.01 -12.17 -13.60
N GLN A 80 -4.33 -12.32 -13.68
CA GLN A 80 -5.22 -11.30 -14.23
C GLN A 80 -5.81 -10.49 -13.07
N LEU A 81 -6.27 -9.26 -13.34
CA LEU A 81 -6.93 -8.47 -12.30
C LEU A 81 -8.19 -9.17 -11.74
N SER A 82 -8.87 -9.98 -12.55
CA SER A 82 -10.02 -10.79 -12.12
C SER A 82 -9.64 -12.07 -11.37
N SER A 83 -8.36 -12.33 -11.12
CA SER A 83 -7.93 -13.53 -10.37
C SER A 83 -8.33 -13.41 -8.90
N GLU A 84 -8.87 -14.49 -8.35
CA GLU A 84 -9.26 -14.59 -6.94
C GLU A 84 -8.04 -14.61 -6.01
N VAL A 85 -8.16 -13.96 -4.86
CA VAL A 85 -7.05 -13.80 -3.91
C VAL A 85 -7.05 -14.80 -2.75
N GLU A 86 -8.13 -15.57 -2.59
CA GLU A 86 -8.28 -16.55 -1.51
C GLU A 86 -7.16 -17.60 -1.52
N ASN A 87 -6.84 -18.12 -2.70
CA ASN A 87 -5.87 -19.20 -2.88
C ASN A 87 -4.41 -18.75 -3.02
N MET A 88 -4.12 -17.45 -2.87
CA MET A 88 -2.76 -16.93 -3.00
C MET A 88 -1.90 -17.28 -1.78
N SER A 89 -0.59 -17.36 -1.95
CA SER A 89 0.35 -17.49 -0.84
C SER A 89 0.45 -16.20 -0.03
N GLY A 90 1.01 -16.27 1.19
CA GLY A 90 1.24 -15.09 2.02
C GLY A 90 2.11 -14.03 1.33
N GLY A 91 3.16 -14.45 0.62
CA GLY A 91 4.04 -13.54 -0.13
C GLY A 91 3.35 -12.89 -1.33
N GLU A 92 2.46 -13.60 -2.02
CA GLU A 92 1.66 -13.02 -3.10
C GLU A 92 0.68 -11.97 -2.58
N ARG A 93 -0.02 -12.28 -1.47
CA ARG A 93 -0.90 -11.31 -0.81
C ARG A 93 -0.15 -10.06 -0.38
N GLN A 94 1.04 -10.21 0.17
CA GLN A 94 1.89 -9.09 0.55
C GLN A 94 2.27 -8.22 -0.66
N ARG A 95 2.66 -8.84 -1.78
CA ARG A 95 2.99 -8.13 -3.02
C ARG A 95 1.79 -7.40 -3.62
N ILE A 96 0.58 -7.96 -3.54
CA ILE A 96 -0.66 -7.27 -3.92
C ILE A 96 -0.91 -6.07 -3.01
N ALA A 97 -0.73 -6.22 -1.70
CA ALA A 97 -0.90 -5.10 -0.78
C ALA A 97 0.13 -3.98 -1.02
N ILE A 98 1.37 -4.32 -1.39
CA ILE A 98 2.37 -3.33 -1.84
C ILE A 98 1.90 -2.64 -3.12
N ALA A 99 1.50 -3.40 -4.15
CA ALA A 99 1.00 -2.84 -5.41
C ALA A 99 -0.20 -1.90 -5.18
N ARG A 100 -1.11 -2.27 -4.27
CA ARG A 100 -2.24 -1.44 -3.84
C ARG A 100 -1.79 -0.09 -3.27
N GLN A 101 -0.77 -0.06 -2.41
CA GLN A 101 -0.24 1.21 -1.91
C GLN A 101 0.43 2.05 -3.00
N LEU A 102 1.05 1.42 -3.99
CA LEU A 102 1.72 2.10 -5.10
C LEU A 102 0.77 2.59 -6.20
N MET A 103 -0.54 2.29 -6.13
CA MET A 103 -1.55 2.88 -7.01
C MET A 103 -1.48 4.41 -6.96
N TYR A 104 -1.20 4.98 -5.78
CA TYR A 104 -0.91 6.39 -5.60
C TYR A 104 0.38 6.52 -4.81
N THR A 105 1.42 7.07 -5.43
CA THR A 105 2.71 7.27 -4.76
C THR A 105 2.52 8.17 -3.54
N PRO A 106 2.71 7.66 -2.30
CA PRO A 106 2.59 8.47 -1.10
C PRO A 106 3.83 9.36 -0.94
N ASP A 107 3.69 10.42 -0.14
CA ASP A 107 4.82 11.25 0.28
C ASP A 107 5.74 10.48 1.25
N ILE A 108 5.17 9.57 2.04
CA ILE A 108 5.87 8.69 2.97
C ILE A 108 5.24 7.30 2.89
N LEU A 109 6.06 6.29 2.62
CA LEU A 109 5.67 4.88 2.75
C LEU A 109 6.36 4.26 3.96
N LEU A 110 5.58 3.83 4.93
CA LEU A 110 6.06 3.12 6.11
C LEU A 110 5.83 1.61 5.94
N LEU A 111 6.91 0.85 6.00
CA LEU A 111 6.92 -0.60 5.84
C LEU A 111 7.26 -1.25 7.19
N ASP A 112 6.33 -2.01 7.75
CA ASP A 112 6.52 -2.70 9.03
C ASP A 112 6.80 -4.19 8.79
N GLU A 113 8.09 -4.53 8.68
CA GLU A 113 8.58 -5.87 8.34
C GLU A 113 7.95 -6.48 7.07
N SER A 114 7.39 -5.65 6.19
CA SER A 114 6.56 -6.11 5.07
C SER A 114 7.34 -6.69 3.89
N THR A 115 8.65 -6.91 4.06
CA THR A 115 9.51 -7.62 3.10
C THR A 115 10.22 -8.82 3.74
N SER A 116 10.05 -9.05 5.04
CA SER A 116 10.73 -10.14 5.76
C SER A 116 10.21 -11.53 5.36
N ALA A 117 8.95 -11.61 4.91
CA ALA A 117 8.32 -12.84 4.45
C ALA A 117 8.55 -13.11 2.95
N LEU A 118 9.27 -12.24 2.24
CA LEU A 118 9.61 -12.43 0.82
C LEU A 118 10.97 -13.13 0.68
N ASP A 119 11.08 -13.99 -0.33
CA ASP A 119 12.40 -14.47 -0.77
C ASP A 119 13.27 -13.32 -1.30
N VAL A 120 14.59 -13.54 -1.35
CA VAL A 120 15.59 -12.53 -1.69
C VAL A 120 15.31 -11.87 -3.05
N HIS A 121 14.96 -12.65 -4.08
CA HIS A 121 14.72 -12.13 -5.42
C HIS A 121 13.50 -11.23 -5.49
N ASN A 122 12.40 -11.63 -4.83
CA ASN A 122 11.20 -10.81 -4.76
C ASN A 122 11.39 -9.57 -3.88
N LYS A 123 12.17 -9.68 -2.80
CA LYS A 123 12.53 -8.53 -1.96
C LYS A 123 13.29 -7.47 -2.75
N GLU A 124 14.32 -7.85 -3.50
CA GLU A 124 15.09 -6.92 -4.35
C GLU A 124 14.21 -6.22 -5.38
N LYS A 125 13.27 -6.94 -6.01
CA LYS A 125 12.32 -6.31 -6.94
C LYS A 125 11.47 -5.24 -6.27
N ILE A 126 10.92 -5.54 -5.09
CA ILE A 126 10.12 -4.60 -4.33
C ILE A 126 10.94 -3.37 -3.93
N GLU A 127 12.16 -3.57 -3.42
CA GLU A 127 13.06 -2.49 -3.02
C GLU A 127 13.47 -1.58 -4.19
N ASN A 128 13.48 -2.08 -5.44
CA ASN A 128 13.77 -1.26 -6.61
C ASN A 128 12.57 -0.43 -7.12
N ILE A 129 11.35 -0.72 -6.68
CA ILE A 129 10.12 -0.04 -7.13
C ILE A 129 9.68 1.05 -6.14
N ILE A 130 10.14 0.97 -4.89
CA ILE A 130 9.84 1.88 -3.79
C ILE A 130 10.96 2.88 -3.62
#